data_AF-A0A662G5A9-F1
#
_entry.id   AF-A0A662G5A9-F1
#
_cell.length_a   1.000
_cell.length_b   1.000
_cell.length_c   1.000
_cell.angle_alpha   90.00
_cell.angle_beta   90.00
_cell.angle_gamma   90.00
#
_symmetry.space_group_name_H-M   'P 1'
#
loop_
_entity.id
_entity.type
_entity.pdbx_description
1 polymer ?
#
loop_
_entity_poly.entity_id
_entity_poly.type
_entity_poly.pdbx_seq_one_letter_code
_entity_poly.pdbx_strand_id
1 'polypeptide(L)' 'MNDKPNIILIIMDVQRASNIHCYGYEKETTPNIDKVAREGTVF' A
#
# COMPACT_ATOMS: atom_id res chain seq x y z
N MET A 1 -19.87 17.14 15.37
CA MET A 1 -19.48 15.97 14.57
C MET A 1 -18.16 15.47 15.11
N ASN A 2 -17.96 14.15 15.21
CA ASN A 2 -16.72 13.60 15.74
C ASN A 2 -15.70 13.60 14.58
N ASP A 3 -15.06 14.75 14.33
CA ASP A 3 -14.16 15.00 13.19
C ASP A 3 -12.80 14.28 13.28
N LYS A 4 -12.72 13.20 14.07
CA LYS A 4 -11.51 12.40 14.20
C LYS A 4 -11.49 11.34 13.10
N PRO A 5 -10.42 11.27 12.30
CA PRO A 5 -10.31 10.22 11.29
C PRO A 5 -10.16 8.85 11.95
N ASN A 6 -10.70 7.83 11.31
CA ASN A 6 -10.34 6.45 11.64
C ASN A 6 -8.95 6.16 11.08
N ILE A 7 -8.12 5.47 11.87
CA ILE A 7 -6.75 5.12 11.48
C ILE A 7 -6.64 3.61 11.41
N ILE A 8 -6.19 3.09 10.27
CA ILE A 8 -5.88 1.68 10.07
C ILE A 8 -4.38 1.57 9.78
N LEU A 9 -3.65 0.86 10.63
CA LEU A 9 -2.22 0.58 10.45
C LEU A 9 -2.05 -0.87 10.00
N ILE A 10 -1.55 -1.06 8.78
CA ILE A 10 -1.27 -2.38 8.21
C ILE A 10 0.24 -2.56 8.17
N ILE A 11 0.74 -3.62 8.83
CA ILE A 11 2.15 -3.98 8.85
C ILE A 11 2.28 -5.37 8.26
N MET A 12 3.27 -5.56 7.40
CA MET A 12 3.57 -6.83 6.75
C MET A 12 4.98 -7.26 7.14
N ASP A 13 5.12 -8.49 7.63
CA ASP A 13 6.42 -9.05 7.97
C ASP A 13 7.10 -9.67 6.73
N VAL A 14 8.42 -9.53 6.66
CA VAL A 14 9.32 -10.07 5.62
C VAL A 14 9.00 -9.63 4.17
N GLN A 15 8.00 -8.78 3.94
CA GLN A 15 7.74 -8.26 2.60
C GLN A 15 8.79 -7.23 2.20
N ARG A 16 9.42 -7.45 1.05
CA ARG A 16 10.34 -6.48 0.43
C ARG A 16 9.56 -5.54 -0.49
N ALA A 17 9.94 -4.26 -0.51
CA ALA A 17 9.38 -3.30 -1.45
C ALA A 17 9.53 -3.75 -2.91
N SER A 18 10.67 -4.34 -3.26
CA SER A 18 10.95 -4.88 -4.61
C SER A 18 10.00 -5.99 -5.08
N ASN A 19 9.18 -6.55 -4.18
CA ASN A 19 8.20 -7.59 -4.50
C ASN A 19 6.76 -7.04 -4.62
N ILE A 20 6.60 -5.71 -4.61
CA ILE A 20 5.31 -5.02 -4.73
C ILE A 20 5.26 -4.29 -6.08
N HIS A 21 4.15 -4.43 -6.80
CA HIS A 21 4.02 -3.89 -8.16
C HIS A 21 4.15 -2.36 -8.21
N CYS A 22 3.53 -1.62 -7.28
CA CYS A 22 3.70 -0.17 -7.21
C CYS A 22 5.15 0.31 -6.91
N TYR A 23 6.07 -0.59 -6.55
CA TYR A 23 7.51 -0.33 -6.39
C TYR A 23 8.35 -0.86 -7.57
N GLY A 24 7.73 -1.32 -8.65
CA GLY A 24 8.39 -1.77 -9.87
C GLY A 24 8.55 -3.29 -10.01
N TYR A 25 7.86 -4.09 -9.19
CA TYR A 25 7.82 -5.55 -9.41
C TYR A 25 7.08 -5.90 -10.71
N GLU A 26 7.62 -6.79 -11.53
CA GLU A 26 7.13 -7.04 -12.90
C GLU A 26 5.71 -7.62 -12.97
N LYS A 27 5.25 -8.31 -11.93
CA LYS A 27 3.93 -8.95 -11.91
C LYS A 27 2.94 -8.13 -11.10
N GLU A 28 1.71 -8.03 -11.58
CA GLU A 28 0.58 -7.38 -10.89
C GLU A 28 0.02 -8.25 -9.74
N THR A 29 0.87 -8.65 -8.80
CA THR A 29 0.47 -9.53 -7.68
C THR A 29 -0.11 -8.79 -6.48
N THR A 30 -0.12 -7.45 -6.51
CA THR A 30 -0.54 -6.60 -5.39
C THR A 30 -1.63 -5.56 -5.75
N PRO A 31 -2.70 -5.92 -6.49
CA PRO A 31 -3.62 -4.93 -7.06
C PRO A 31 -4.34 -4.05 -6.02
N ASN A 32 -4.57 -4.56 -4.80
CA ASN A 32 -5.17 -3.78 -3.72
C ASN A 32 -4.21 -2.75 -3.13
N ILE A 33 -2.92 -3.10 -2.98
CA ILE A 33 -1.88 -2.16 -2.53
C ILE A 33 -1.68 -1.09 -3.61
N ASP A 34 -1.69 -1.48 -4.88
CA ASP A 34 -1.56 -0.56 -6.01
C ASP A 34 -2.71 0.46 -6.07
N LYS A 35 -3.93 0.03 -5.73
CA LYS A 35 -5.08 0.95 -5.61
C LYS A 35 -4.86 2.01 -4.53
N VAL A 36 -4.43 1.58 -3.33
CA VAL A 36 -4.11 2.51 -2.23
C VAL A 36 -2.96 3.44 -2.61
N ALA A 37 -1.93 2.92 -3.28
CA ALA A 37 -0.80 3.71 -3.76
C ALA A 37 -1.20 4.81 -4.74
N ARG A 38 -2.14 4.52 -5.68
CA ARG A 38 -2.67 5.52 -6.63
C ARG A 38 -3.50 6.62 -5.97
N GLU A 39 -4.17 6.32 -4.86
CA GLU A 39 -5.01 7.27 -4.13
C GLU A 39 -4.22 8.03 -3.04
N GLY A 40 -2.93 7.71 -2.84
CA GLY A 40 -2.11 8.21 -1.76
C GLY A 40 -0.69 8.60 -2.19
N THR A 41 0.28 8.28 -1.34
CA THR A 41 1.70 8.61 -1.56
C THR A 41 2.56 7.37 -1.35
N VAL A 42 3.48 7.12 -2.28
CA VAL A 42 4.51 6.07 -2.24
C VAL A 42 5.86 6.74 -1.96
N PHE A 43 6.73 6.09 -1.18
CA PHE A 43 8.02 6.62 -0.74
C PHE A 43 9.19 5.79 -1.26
#